data_AF-A0A9N9GS58-F1
#
_entry.id   AF-A0A9N9GS58-F1
#
_cell.length_a   1.000
_cell.length_b   1.000
_cell.length_c   1.000
_cell.angle_alpha   90.00
_cell.angle_beta   90.00
_cell.angle_gamma   90.00
#
_symmetry.space_group_name_H-M   'P 1'
#
loop_
_entity.id
_entity.type
_entity.pdbx_description
1 polymer ?
#
loop_
_entity_poly.entity_id
_entity_poly.type
_entity_poly.pdbx_seq_one_letter_code
_entity_poly.pdbx_strand_id
1 'polypeptide(L)'
;MVPSTYRKNMQYSSLDYLNFPKNEGGTIQLNDGRVMGYKEYQFYHQFTKKPKRQLRPVLLIPGLPGSRFFCHPNVIDSLIPDGDAYNDPSNSVSDPAISSHNRARVTLIVLERPGIGLSTFAKRTMLDFAEDVRELCIEKGITEFDLISYSAGGPFGLAVGKVLGKKDGSVRLRSLAVISSVAPYHTPGCTSRMPLKFKIAWWLTRHSPRILSIFVKLEARNSLRDPASSFRESLMEGPSSDVDICAAMPGIESMFIESALEMYTRGQSNTECYELSLWGKSWGFELNELKGETVVGKDQDGGEMEAKKDASDNKTLRIKVWQGALDIGTTVDMAEYIAQETGAELRVVEGKGHMLYFEIWDDVFEWFVTME
;
A
#
# COMPACT_ATOMS: atom_id res chain seq x y z
N MET A 1 24.93 -16.69 -7.78
CA MET A 1 25.49 -15.92 -8.90
C MET A 1 24.33 -15.60 -9.81
N VAL A 2 23.96 -14.32 -9.97
CA VAL A 2 22.90 -13.93 -10.94
C VAL A 2 23.37 -14.37 -12.33
N PRO A 3 22.50 -14.95 -13.17
CA PRO A 3 22.83 -15.19 -14.57
C PRO A 3 23.39 -13.91 -15.19
N SER A 4 24.47 -14.01 -15.96
CA SER A 4 25.12 -12.86 -16.62
C SER A 4 24.18 -12.05 -17.54
N THR A 5 22.97 -12.56 -17.77
CA THR A 5 21.90 -11.96 -18.55
C THR A 5 21.20 -10.78 -17.85
N TYR A 6 21.13 -10.71 -16.51
CA TYR A 6 20.47 -9.57 -15.84
C TYR A 6 21.36 -8.30 -15.78
N ARG A 7 22.69 -8.49 -15.75
CA ARG A 7 23.66 -7.38 -15.60
C ARG A 7 23.91 -6.58 -16.89
N LYS A 8 23.42 -7.02 -18.04
CA LYS A 8 23.66 -6.35 -19.32
C LYS A 8 22.35 -5.93 -19.98
N ASN A 9 22.13 -4.61 -20.01
CA ASN A 9 21.35 -3.88 -21.03
C ASN A 9 19.83 -3.73 -20.85
N MET A 10 19.31 -3.50 -19.63
CA MET A 10 18.13 -2.64 -19.54
C MET A 10 18.61 -1.21 -19.28
N GLN A 11 18.77 -0.45 -20.37
CA GLN A 11 18.95 1.00 -20.34
C GLN A 11 17.57 1.63 -20.44
N TYR A 12 17.14 2.29 -19.37
CA TYR A 12 15.92 3.08 -19.37
C TYR A 12 16.25 4.52 -19.79
N SER A 13 16.47 4.76 -21.08
CA SER A 13 16.80 6.12 -21.56
C SER A 13 15.69 7.15 -21.25
N SER A 14 14.45 6.71 -21.05
CA SER A 14 13.32 7.55 -20.63
C SER A 14 13.24 7.75 -19.11
N LEU A 15 13.90 6.92 -18.30
CA LEU A 15 13.94 7.02 -16.84
C LEU A 15 15.26 7.65 -16.37
N ASP A 16 15.58 8.79 -16.98
CA ASP A 16 16.66 9.68 -16.56
C ASP A 16 16.06 10.84 -15.75
N TYR A 17 16.82 11.38 -14.77
CA TYR A 17 16.39 12.47 -13.90
C TYR A 17 15.97 13.72 -14.67
N LEU A 18 16.43 13.90 -15.91
CA LEU A 18 16.04 15.01 -16.80
C LEU A 18 14.57 14.97 -17.24
N ASN A 19 13.93 13.80 -17.21
CA ASN A 19 12.52 13.62 -17.56
C ASN A 19 11.59 13.72 -16.34
N PHE A 20 12.14 14.06 -15.17
CA PHE A 20 11.43 14.15 -13.90
C PHE A 20 11.66 15.51 -13.23
N PRO A 21 10.69 15.99 -12.44
CA PRO A 21 9.44 15.31 -12.10
C PRO A 21 8.35 15.44 -13.17
N LYS A 22 7.38 14.53 -13.12
CA LYS A 22 6.20 14.54 -13.98
C LYS A 22 5.04 15.24 -13.28
N ASN A 23 4.19 15.93 -14.03
CA ASN A 23 2.97 16.56 -13.52
C ASN A 23 1.69 15.78 -13.87
N GLU A 24 1.83 14.55 -14.37
CA GLU A 24 0.70 13.63 -14.60
C GLU A 24 -0.01 13.26 -13.29
N GLY A 25 -1.28 12.86 -13.34
CA GLY A 25 -2.08 12.50 -12.17
C GLY A 25 -3.06 13.59 -11.78
N GLY A 26 -3.76 13.36 -10.67
CA GLY A 26 -4.76 14.28 -10.13
C GLY A 26 -4.31 14.90 -8.81
N THR A 27 -4.94 16.02 -8.47
CA THR A 27 -4.82 16.64 -7.15
C THR A 27 -6.21 16.98 -6.62
N ILE A 28 -6.33 17.05 -5.30
CA ILE A 28 -7.44 17.71 -4.61
C ILE A 28 -6.88 18.78 -3.68
N GLN A 29 -7.69 19.78 -3.36
CA GLN A 29 -7.41 20.70 -2.27
C GLN A 29 -8.08 20.19 -1.01
N LEU A 30 -7.29 19.99 0.04
CA LEU A 30 -7.77 19.65 1.38
C LEU A 30 -8.37 20.88 2.06
N ASN A 31 -9.20 20.68 3.08
CA ASN A 31 -9.90 21.73 3.81
C ASN A 31 -8.96 22.75 4.47
N ASP A 32 -7.75 22.32 4.83
CA ASP A 32 -6.71 23.19 5.41
C ASP A 32 -5.83 23.89 4.35
N GLY A 33 -6.21 23.79 3.07
CA GLY A 33 -5.55 24.43 1.94
C GLY A 33 -4.36 23.68 1.38
N ARG A 34 -3.94 22.55 1.99
CA ARG A 34 -2.91 21.67 1.41
C ARG A 34 -3.42 21.00 0.15
N VAL A 35 -2.49 20.60 -0.71
CA VAL A 35 -2.77 19.75 -1.88
C VAL A 35 -2.45 18.30 -1.56
N MET A 36 -3.34 17.38 -1.95
CA MET A 36 -3.08 15.94 -1.95
C MET A 36 -3.05 15.42 -3.39
N GLY A 37 -1.94 14.79 -3.76
CA GLY A 37 -1.71 14.14 -5.05
C GLY A 37 -2.21 12.69 -5.08
N TYR A 38 -2.65 12.26 -6.25
CA TYR A 38 -3.01 10.87 -6.52
C TYR A 38 -2.89 10.55 -8.02
N LYS A 39 -2.98 9.27 -8.39
CA LYS A 39 -3.22 8.86 -9.78
C LYS A 39 -4.30 7.79 -9.80
N GLU A 40 -5.28 7.99 -10.68
CA GLU A 40 -6.35 7.04 -10.91
C GLU A 40 -5.99 6.15 -12.10
N TYR A 41 -6.11 4.85 -11.93
CA TYR A 41 -5.94 3.85 -12.97
C TYR A 41 -7.27 3.12 -13.16
N GLN A 42 -7.74 3.11 -14.39
CA GLN A 42 -8.93 2.36 -14.77
C GLN A 42 -8.53 1.22 -15.69
N PHE A 43 -8.83 0.00 -15.27
CA PHE A 43 -8.44 -1.20 -15.99
C PHE A 43 -9.48 -2.29 -15.77
N TYR A 44 -9.41 -3.35 -16.55
CA TYR A 44 -10.19 -4.56 -16.28
C TYR A 44 -9.35 -5.58 -15.55
N HIS A 45 -9.91 -6.16 -14.49
CA HIS A 45 -9.34 -7.31 -13.80
C HIS A 45 -10.09 -8.58 -14.17
N GLN A 46 -9.34 -9.65 -14.43
CA GLN A 46 -9.88 -10.98 -14.72
C GLN A 46 -9.82 -11.84 -13.47
N PHE A 47 -10.98 -12.16 -12.93
CA PHE A 47 -11.11 -13.07 -11.80
C PHE A 47 -11.04 -14.53 -12.26
N THR A 48 -10.44 -15.36 -11.41
CA THR A 48 -10.42 -16.82 -11.50
C THR A 48 -11.81 -17.40 -11.25
N LYS A 49 -12.62 -16.76 -10.39
CA LYS A 49 -13.98 -17.17 -10.04
C LYS A 49 -14.95 -16.01 -10.22
N LYS A 50 -16.24 -16.32 -10.38
CA LYS A 50 -17.27 -15.29 -10.44
C LYS A 50 -17.27 -14.46 -9.15
N PRO A 51 -17.08 -13.13 -9.20
CA PRO A 51 -17.13 -12.27 -8.04
C PRO A 51 -18.46 -12.45 -7.30
N LYS A 52 -18.40 -12.59 -5.97
CA LYS A 52 -19.64 -12.73 -5.18
C LYS A 52 -20.30 -11.40 -4.84
N ARG A 53 -19.59 -10.28 -5.08
CA ARG A 53 -20.09 -8.91 -4.96
C ARG A 53 -19.42 -8.02 -6.01
N GLN A 54 -19.98 -6.83 -6.22
CA GLN A 54 -19.32 -5.80 -7.01
C GLN A 54 -18.05 -5.30 -6.29
N LEU A 55 -17.01 -5.04 -7.09
CA LEU A 55 -15.81 -4.36 -6.65
C LEU A 55 -16.13 -2.92 -6.27
N ARG A 56 -15.60 -2.48 -5.14
CA ARG A 56 -15.60 -1.07 -4.76
C ARG A 56 -14.38 -0.40 -5.40
N PRO A 57 -14.33 0.95 -5.46
CA PRO A 57 -13.07 1.64 -5.71
C PRO A 57 -11.99 1.12 -4.75
N VAL A 58 -10.79 0.89 -5.28
CA VAL A 58 -9.65 0.42 -4.51
C VAL A 58 -8.68 1.58 -4.35
N LEU A 59 -8.34 1.92 -3.11
CA LEU A 59 -7.26 2.87 -2.82
C LEU A 59 -5.97 2.09 -2.58
N LEU A 60 -4.82 2.68 -2.91
CA LEU A 60 -3.50 2.10 -2.68
C LEU A 60 -2.58 3.13 -2.00
N ILE A 61 -2.01 2.74 -0.86
CA ILE A 61 -0.95 3.49 -0.18
C ILE A 61 0.37 2.71 -0.38
N PRO A 62 1.28 3.22 -1.23
CA PRO A 62 2.50 2.50 -1.59
C PRO A 62 3.56 2.52 -0.48
N GLY A 63 4.63 1.74 -0.66
CA GLY A 63 5.82 1.79 0.19
C GLY A 63 6.69 3.03 -0.06
N LEU A 64 7.93 3.02 0.43
CA LEU A 64 8.97 3.98 0.08
C LEU A 64 10.07 3.27 -0.74
N PRO A 65 10.69 3.94 -1.73
CA PRO A 65 10.24 5.17 -2.37
C PRO A 65 9.08 4.88 -3.34
N GLY A 66 7.86 5.27 -2.99
CA GLY A 66 6.65 5.06 -3.78
C GLY A 66 5.90 6.36 -4.00
N SER A 67 5.58 6.68 -5.25
CA SER A 67 4.74 7.82 -5.63
C SER A 67 3.40 7.31 -6.21
N ARG A 68 2.59 8.21 -6.78
CA ARG A 68 1.39 7.82 -7.54
C ARG A 68 1.64 6.93 -8.76
N PHE A 69 2.91 6.76 -9.17
CA PHE A 69 3.31 5.83 -10.22
C PHE A 69 3.52 4.39 -9.72
N PHE A 70 3.42 4.15 -8.41
CA PHE A 70 3.49 2.82 -7.84
C PHE A 70 2.22 2.02 -8.20
N CYS A 71 2.30 1.26 -9.29
CA CYS A 71 1.20 0.43 -9.77
C CYS A 71 1.74 -0.93 -10.23
N HIS A 72 0.91 -1.96 -10.12
CA HIS A 72 1.28 -3.29 -10.60
C HIS A 72 1.48 -3.24 -12.13
N PRO A 73 2.60 -3.77 -12.70
CA PRO A 73 2.89 -3.66 -14.14
C PRO A 73 1.76 -4.13 -15.06
N ASN A 74 1.09 -5.24 -14.72
CA ASN A 74 -0.07 -5.76 -15.47
C ASN A 74 -1.26 -4.79 -15.57
N VAL A 75 -1.34 -3.76 -14.72
CA VAL A 75 -2.36 -2.71 -14.83
C VAL A 75 -2.13 -1.87 -16.08
N ILE A 76 -0.87 -1.56 -16.39
CA ILE A 76 -0.50 -0.71 -17.53
C ILE A 76 -0.93 -1.36 -18.86
N ASP A 77 -0.76 -2.68 -18.97
CA ASP A 77 -1.16 -3.44 -20.15
C ASP A 77 -2.70 -3.57 -20.31
N SER A 78 -3.45 -3.26 -19.24
CA SER A 78 -4.91 -3.44 -19.17
C SER A 78 -5.66 -2.10 -19.04
N LEU A 79 -4.98 -0.97 -19.25
CA LEU A 79 -5.59 0.36 -19.11
C LEU A 79 -6.73 0.55 -20.11
N ILE A 80 -7.80 1.16 -19.62
CA ILE A 80 -8.91 1.64 -20.45
C ILE A 80 -8.48 3.01 -21.01
N PRO A 81 -8.48 3.22 -22.34
CA PRO A 81 -8.11 4.50 -22.92
C PRO A 81 -8.99 5.65 -22.42
N ASP A 82 -8.38 6.83 -22.24
CA ASP A 82 -9.12 8.05 -21.92
C ASP A 82 -10.13 8.36 -23.04
N GLY A 83 -11.42 8.42 -22.68
CA GLY A 83 -12.52 8.67 -23.63
C GLY A 83 -13.40 7.46 -23.95
N ASP A 84 -12.96 6.24 -23.65
CA ASP A 84 -13.75 5.00 -23.87
C ASP A 84 -14.66 4.63 -22.69
N ALA A 85 -14.82 5.53 -21.72
CA ALA A 85 -15.70 5.35 -20.56
C ALA A 85 -17.17 5.05 -20.95
N TYR A 86 -17.56 5.27 -22.22
CA TYR A 86 -18.90 5.07 -22.76
C TYR A 86 -19.10 3.79 -23.58
N ASN A 87 -18.03 3.07 -23.96
CA ASN A 87 -18.16 1.83 -24.73
C ASN A 87 -17.80 0.63 -23.85
N ASP A 88 -18.68 0.35 -22.89
CA ASP A 88 -18.69 -0.94 -22.21
C ASP A 88 -19.22 -2.00 -23.20
N PRO A 89 -18.42 -2.99 -23.65
CA PRO A 89 -18.91 -4.07 -24.48
C PRO A 89 -19.89 -4.98 -23.72
N SER A 90 -19.99 -4.86 -22.40
CA SER A 90 -21.04 -5.54 -21.62
C SER A 90 -22.40 -4.83 -21.66
N ASN A 91 -22.46 -3.58 -22.16
CA ASN A 91 -23.69 -2.89 -22.52
C ASN A 91 -24.08 -3.05 -24.01
N SER A 92 -23.18 -3.51 -24.88
CA SER A 92 -23.55 -3.94 -26.24
C SER A 92 -23.90 -5.43 -26.21
N VAL A 93 -25.20 -5.70 -26.10
CA VAL A 93 -25.78 -7.00 -26.40
C VAL A 93 -25.40 -7.38 -27.83
N SER A 94 -24.35 -8.19 -28.06
CA SER A 94 -24.20 -9.11 -29.22
C SER A 94 -22.78 -9.69 -29.50
N ASP A 95 -21.79 -9.65 -28.60
CA ASP A 95 -20.58 -10.48 -28.78
C ASP A 95 -20.52 -11.66 -27.79
N PRO A 96 -20.90 -12.88 -28.21
CA PRO A 96 -20.85 -14.07 -27.35
C PRO A 96 -19.42 -14.47 -26.93
N ALA A 97 -18.37 -13.95 -27.56
CA ALA A 97 -16.98 -14.18 -27.14
C ALA A 97 -16.54 -13.33 -25.93
N ILE A 98 -17.29 -12.26 -25.60
CA ILE A 98 -17.02 -11.35 -24.46
C ILE A 98 -18.05 -11.55 -23.34
N SER A 99 -18.55 -12.77 -23.17
CA SER A 99 -19.41 -13.16 -22.03
C SER A 99 -18.63 -13.78 -20.87
N SER A 100 -17.40 -13.30 -20.59
CA SER A 100 -16.64 -13.79 -19.43
C SER A 100 -17.24 -13.21 -18.15
N HIS A 101 -18.13 -13.96 -17.51
CA HIS A 101 -18.83 -13.63 -16.24
C HIS A 101 -17.90 -13.35 -15.04
N ASN A 102 -16.58 -13.34 -15.24
CA ASN A 102 -15.54 -13.18 -14.23
C ASN A 102 -14.62 -11.98 -14.52
N ARG A 103 -15.00 -11.00 -15.35
CA ARG A 103 -14.20 -9.79 -15.59
C ARG A 103 -14.91 -8.59 -14.97
N ALA A 104 -14.18 -7.69 -14.30
CA ALA A 104 -14.75 -6.45 -13.78
C ALA A 104 -13.84 -5.25 -14.03
N ARG A 105 -14.45 -4.08 -14.22
CA ARG A 105 -13.73 -2.80 -14.23
C ARG A 105 -13.29 -2.46 -12.81
N VAL A 106 -12.04 -2.07 -12.66
CA VAL A 106 -11.43 -1.60 -11.42
C VAL A 106 -11.11 -0.12 -11.55
N THR A 107 -11.49 0.65 -10.53
CA THR A 107 -10.96 2.00 -10.28
C THR A 107 -9.95 1.89 -9.16
N LEU A 108 -8.67 2.04 -9.48
CA LEU A 108 -7.56 2.05 -8.52
C LEU A 108 -7.05 3.48 -8.34
N ILE A 109 -7.02 3.98 -7.10
CA ILE A 109 -6.52 5.32 -6.78
C ILE A 109 -5.26 5.16 -5.93
N VAL A 110 -4.11 5.47 -6.52
CA VAL A 110 -2.81 5.44 -5.82
C VAL A 110 -2.58 6.80 -5.16
N LEU A 111 -2.42 6.79 -3.84
CA LEU A 111 -2.38 7.98 -3.01
C LEU A 111 -0.94 8.42 -2.73
N GLU A 112 -0.68 9.73 -2.73
CA GLU A 112 0.59 10.28 -2.28
C GLU A 112 0.46 10.87 -0.87
N ARG A 113 1.27 10.36 0.06
CA ARG A 113 1.35 10.86 1.44
C ARG A 113 1.87 12.30 1.48
N PRO A 114 1.66 13.06 2.58
CA PRO A 114 2.05 14.45 2.68
C PRO A 114 3.53 14.67 2.34
N GLY A 115 3.80 15.45 1.29
CA GLY A 115 5.14 15.77 0.81
C GLY A 115 5.74 14.79 -0.21
N ILE A 116 4.99 13.80 -0.70
CA ILE A 116 5.39 12.92 -1.79
C ILE A 116 4.73 13.40 -3.09
N GLY A 117 5.49 13.42 -4.20
CA GLY A 117 4.99 13.76 -5.53
C GLY A 117 4.33 15.13 -5.58
N LEU A 118 3.03 15.17 -5.89
CA LEU A 118 2.22 16.39 -5.96
C LEU A 118 1.68 16.84 -4.60
N SER A 119 1.75 15.99 -3.56
CA SER A 119 1.24 16.33 -2.23
C SER A 119 2.10 17.39 -1.53
N THR A 120 1.44 18.36 -0.92
CA THR A 120 2.08 19.39 -0.10
C THR A 120 2.76 18.77 1.12
N PHE A 121 4.01 19.15 1.38
CA PHE A 121 4.72 18.69 2.57
C PHE A 121 4.08 19.25 3.84
N ALA A 122 3.81 18.36 4.80
CA ALA A 122 3.32 18.73 6.12
C ALA A 122 3.76 17.69 7.16
N LYS A 123 3.97 18.14 8.40
CA LYS A 123 4.31 17.26 9.53
C LYS A 123 3.04 16.62 10.11
N ARG A 124 2.47 15.67 9.37
CA ARG A 124 1.25 14.94 9.73
C ARG A 124 1.58 13.59 10.37
N THR A 125 0.76 13.17 11.33
CA THR A 125 0.76 11.80 11.83
C THR A 125 0.11 10.82 10.85
N MET A 126 0.12 9.52 11.18
CA MET A 126 -0.61 8.52 10.39
C MET A 126 -2.13 8.72 10.45
N LEU A 127 -2.65 9.12 11.63
CA LEU A 127 -4.08 9.42 11.83
C LEU A 127 -4.50 10.68 11.06
N ASP A 128 -3.65 11.70 11.10
CA ASP A 128 -3.84 12.90 10.30
C ASP A 128 -3.96 12.59 8.79
N PHE A 129 -3.13 11.67 8.27
CA PHE A 129 -3.26 11.25 6.87
C PHE A 129 -4.57 10.51 6.60
N ALA A 130 -5.12 9.77 7.56
CA ALA A 130 -6.41 9.11 7.38
C ALA A 130 -7.57 10.12 7.21
N GLU A 131 -7.46 11.29 7.86
CA GLU A 131 -8.38 12.41 7.62
C GLU A 131 -8.24 12.96 6.19
N ASP A 132 -7.00 13.12 5.70
CA ASP A 132 -6.73 13.53 4.32
C ASP A 132 -7.36 12.54 3.30
N VAL A 133 -7.31 11.23 3.58
CA VAL A 133 -7.99 10.20 2.77
C VAL A 133 -9.50 10.34 2.80
N ARG A 134 -10.10 10.70 3.95
CA ARG A 134 -11.56 10.94 4.03
C ARG A 134 -11.96 12.09 3.12
N GLU A 135 -11.22 13.19 3.15
CA GLU A 135 -11.49 14.36 2.31
C GLU A 135 -11.40 14.00 0.82
N LEU A 136 -10.39 13.20 0.43
CA LEU A 136 -10.29 12.67 -0.93
C LEU A 136 -11.52 11.84 -1.34
N CYS A 137 -11.99 10.97 -0.44
CA CYS A 137 -13.17 10.17 -0.73
C CYS A 137 -14.42 11.03 -0.86
N ILE A 138 -14.60 12.05 -0.01
CA ILE A 138 -15.72 12.99 -0.10
C ILE A 138 -15.69 13.75 -1.43
N GLU A 139 -14.54 14.32 -1.80
CA GLU A 139 -14.37 15.08 -3.05
C GLU A 139 -14.64 14.20 -4.29
N LYS A 140 -14.27 12.92 -4.23
CA LYS A 140 -14.53 11.95 -5.31
C LYS A 140 -15.90 11.27 -5.25
N GLY A 141 -16.74 11.57 -4.27
CA GLY A 141 -18.04 10.92 -4.08
C GLY A 141 -17.95 9.43 -3.73
N ILE A 142 -16.85 8.99 -3.12
CA ILE A 142 -16.60 7.60 -2.71
C ILE A 142 -17.11 7.40 -1.29
N THR A 143 -18.20 6.63 -1.14
CA THR A 143 -18.81 6.34 0.18
C THR A 143 -18.31 5.04 0.79
N GLU A 144 -17.98 4.04 -0.03
CA GLU A 144 -17.34 2.80 0.41
C GLU A 144 -16.16 2.45 -0.50
N PHE A 145 -15.06 1.99 0.08
CA PHE A 145 -13.87 1.58 -0.66
C PHE A 145 -13.17 0.39 0.00
N ASP A 146 -12.29 -0.25 -0.77
CA ASP A 146 -11.32 -1.25 -0.29
C ASP A 146 -9.91 -0.63 -0.37
N LEU A 147 -8.99 -0.99 0.53
CA LEU A 147 -7.66 -0.38 0.64
C LEU A 147 -6.57 -1.44 0.58
N ILE A 148 -5.54 -1.16 -0.21
CA ILE A 148 -4.27 -1.87 -0.19
C ILE A 148 -3.23 -0.96 0.45
N SER A 149 -2.48 -1.47 1.42
CA SER A 149 -1.32 -0.80 2.00
C SER A 149 -0.10 -1.70 1.91
N TYR A 150 0.99 -1.17 1.36
CA TYR A 150 2.21 -1.94 1.12
C TYR A 150 3.39 -1.34 1.88
N SER A 151 4.14 -2.18 2.60
CA SER A 151 5.41 -1.80 3.23
C SER A 151 5.29 -0.57 4.14
N ALA A 152 6.00 0.52 3.82
CA ALA A 152 5.91 1.81 4.51
C ALA A 152 4.48 2.41 4.54
N GLY A 153 3.62 2.05 3.59
CA GLY A 153 2.22 2.46 3.55
C GLY A 153 1.33 1.74 4.57
N GLY A 154 1.80 0.62 5.13
CA GLY A 154 1.06 -0.22 6.06
C GLY A 154 0.52 0.50 7.30
N PRO A 155 1.35 1.22 8.09
CA PRO A 155 0.90 2.00 9.24
C PRO A 155 -0.13 3.07 8.90
N PHE A 156 0.01 3.71 7.74
CA PHE A 156 -0.97 4.65 7.23
C PHE A 156 -2.29 3.95 6.88
N GLY A 157 -2.24 2.77 6.26
CA GLY A 157 -3.43 1.95 6.00
C GLY A 157 -4.14 1.50 7.28
N LEU A 158 -3.39 1.13 8.32
CA LEU A 158 -3.92 0.79 9.64
C LEU A 158 -4.58 2.01 10.31
N ALA A 159 -3.98 3.21 10.17
CA ALA A 159 -4.60 4.45 10.64
C ALA A 159 -5.90 4.77 9.87
N VAL A 160 -5.93 4.54 8.54
CA VAL A 160 -7.17 4.64 7.76
C VAL A 160 -8.21 3.64 8.26
N GLY A 161 -7.81 2.41 8.57
CA GLY A 161 -8.71 1.40 9.16
C GLY A 161 -9.28 1.82 10.50
N LYS A 162 -8.46 2.41 11.37
CA LYS A 162 -8.89 2.97 12.66
C LYS A 162 -9.94 4.07 12.52
N VAL A 163 -9.75 4.94 11.54
CA VAL A 163 -10.51 6.18 11.38
C VAL A 163 -11.76 5.99 10.50
N LEU A 164 -11.66 5.19 9.43
CA LEU A 164 -12.71 4.98 8.42
C LEU A 164 -13.31 3.57 8.43
N GLY A 165 -12.84 2.66 9.28
CA GLY A 165 -13.41 1.31 9.42
C GLY A 165 -14.74 1.28 10.19
N LYS A 166 -15.09 2.37 10.89
CA LYS A 166 -16.31 2.49 11.71
C LYS A 166 -17.52 2.95 10.87
N LYS A 167 -18.73 2.71 11.39
CA LYS A 167 -20.01 2.99 10.70
C LYS A 167 -20.43 4.47 10.78
N ASP A 168 -19.84 5.25 11.68
CA ASP A 168 -20.27 6.60 12.03
C ASP A 168 -19.92 7.70 11.01
N GLY A 169 -19.32 7.34 9.87
CA GLY A 169 -18.90 8.28 8.83
C GLY A 169 -19.65 8.16 7.50
N SER A 170 -19.59 9.23 6.69
CA SER A 170 -20.06 9.28 5.30
C SER A 170 -19.19 8.47 4.33
N VAL A 171 -17.97 8.13 4.76
CA VAL A 171 -16.97 7.38 4.01
C VAL A 171 -16.54 6.19 4.86
N ARG A 172 -16.52 5.00 4.26
CA ARG A 172 -16.24 3.76 4.99
C ARG A 172 -15.24 2.87 4.25
N LEU A 173 -14.19 2.49 4.97
CA LEU A 173 -13.29 1.41 4.56
C LEU A 173 -13.94 0.05 4.85
N ARG A 174 -14.00 -0.82 3.86
CA ARG A 174 -14.66 -2.14 3.98
C ARG A 174 -13.67 -3.28 4.14
N SER A 175 -12.58 -3.24 3.39
CA SER A 175 -11.53 -4.25 3.45
C SER A 175 -10.15 -3.58 3.40
N LEU A 176 -9.24 -4.00 4.27
CA LEU A 176 -7.86 -3.55 4.33
C LEU A 176 -6.91 -4.73 4.06
N ALA A 177 -6.21 -4.68 2.94
CA ALA A 177 -5.11 -5.57 2.63
C ALA A 177 -3.79 -4.94 3.07
N VAL A 178 -3.16 -5.51 4.10
CA VAL A 178 -1.87 -5.09 4.64
C VAL A 178 -0.80 -6.03 4.09
N ILE A 179 0.16 -5.54 3.33
CA ILE A 179 1.12 -6.38 2.60
C ILE A 179 2.54 -5.95 2.96
N SER A 180 3.35 -6.90 3.47
CA SER A 180 4.76 -6.69 3.83
C SER A 180 4.98 -5.47 4.74
N SER A 181 4.06 -5.20 5.68
CA SER A 181 3.99 -3.94 6.44
C SER A 181 5.00 -3.85 7.59
N VAL A 182 5.44 -2.62 7.89
CA VAL A 182 6.08 -2.33 9.19
C VAL A 182 5.04 -2.37 10.31
N ALA A 183 5.45 -2.80 11.50
CA ALA A 183 4.62 -2.82 12.72
C ALA A 183 5.09 -1.76 13.73
N PRO A 184 4.33 -1.49 14.83
CA PRO A 184 4.76 -0.57 15.87
C PRO A 184 6.17 -0.88 16.39
N TYR A 185 6.94 0.16 16.73
CA TYR A 185 8.37 0.01 17.07
C TYR A 185 8.63 -0.99 18.21
N HIS A 186 7.71 -1.13 19.16
CA HIS A 186 7.79 -2.04 20.30
C HIS A 186 7.39 -3.48 19.99
N THR A 187 7.12 -3.81 18.73
CA THR A 187 6.74 -5.17 18.31
C THR A 187 7.85 -6.17 18.70
N PRO A 188 7.53 -7.22 19.49
CA PRO A 188 8.49 -8.27 19.81
C PRO A 188 9.04 -8.91 18.53
N GLY A 189 10.33 -9.21 18.49
CA GLY A 189 10.94 -9.88 17.34
C GLY A 189 11.05 -9.04 16.06
N CYS A 190 10.60 -7.77 16.04
CA CYS A 190 10.51 -6.96 14.80
C CYS A 190 11.79 -6.87 13.97
N THR A 191 12.97 -7.04 14.59
CA THR A 191 14.26 -7.00 13.91
C THR A 191 14.96 -8.37 13.80
N SER A 192 14.34 -9.46 14.26
CA SER A 192 14.96 -10.79 14.45
C SER A 192 15.74 -11.26 13.21
N ARG A 193 15.12 -11.15 12.04
CA ARG A 193 15.63 -11.60 10.72
C ARG A 193 16.22 -10.49 9.85
N MET A 194 16.25 -9.25 10.33
CA MET A 194 16.84 -8.14 9.59
C MET A 194 18.37 -8.27 9.50
N PRO A 195 18.99 -7.92 8.35
CA PRO A 195 20.42 -7.67 8.25
C PRO A 195 20.85 -6.55 9.20
N LEU A 196 22.12 -6.53 9.59
CA LEU A 196 22.65 -5.53 10.55
C LEU A 196 22.38 -4.09 10.10
N LYS A 197 22.49 -3.81 8.79
CA LYS A 197 22.16 -2.50 8.19
C LYS A 197 20.74 -2.06 8.55
N PHE A 198 19.74 -2.94 8.35
CA PHE A 198 18.35 -2.64 8.66
C PHE A 198 18.06 -2.60 10.16
N LYS A 199 18.75 -3.42 10.98
CA LYS A 199 18.69 -3.31 12.45
C LYS A 199 19.12 -1.93 12.94
N ILE A 200 20.25 -1.43 12.41
CA ILE A 200 20.77 -0.10 12.74
C ILE A 200 19.80 0.99 12.26
N ALA A 201 19.32 0.90 11.01
CA ALA A 201 18.36 1.86 10.47
C ALA A 201 17.07 1.90 11.31
N TRP A 202 16.51 0.73 11.66
CA TRP A 202 15.34 0.61 12.54
C TRP A 202 15.60 1.27 13.89
N TRP A 203 16.71 0.95 14.55
CA TRP A 203 17.09 1.58 15.83
C TRP A 203 17.17 3.11 15.71
N LEU A 204 17.74 3.63 14.62
CA LEU A 204 17.85 5.07 14.40
C LEU A 204 16.49 5.76 14.21
N THR A 205 15.44 5.07 13.72
CA THR A 205 14.08 5.65 13.62
C THR A 205 13.56 6.16 14.96
N ARG A 206 13.92 5.48 16.08
CA ARG A 206 13.54 5.86 17.44
C ARG A 206 14.53 6.79 18.10
N HIS A 207 15.81 6.48 17.97
CA HIS A 207 16.85 7.04 18.84
C HIS A 207 17.56 8.25 18.23
N SER A 208 17.75 8.28 16.91
CA SER A 208 18.37 9.43 16.24
C SER A 208 17.94 9.57 14.77
N PRO A 209 16.70 10.02 14.51
CA PRO A 209 16.20 10.23 13.15
C PRO A 209 17.06 11.20 12.34
N ARG A 210 17.75 12.14 13.01
CA ARG A 210 18.67 13.08 12.36
C ARG A 210 19.88 12.39 11.74
N ILE A 211 20.40 11.33 12.37
CA ILE A 211 21.48 10.52 11.82
C ILE A 211 20.96 9.67 10.67
N LEU A 212 19.78 9.05 10.83
CA LEU A 212 19.12 8.31 9.76
C LEU A 212 18.93 9.17 8.50
N SER A 213 18.53 10.43 8.68
CA SER A 213 18.39 11.39 7.57
C SER A 213 19.64 11.60 6.74
N ILE A 214 20.84 11.42 7.31
CA ILE A 214 22.09 11.54 6.56
C ILE A 214 22.18 10.38 5.55
N PHE A 215 21.91 9.15 5.99
CA PHE A 215 21.94 7.96 5.12
C PHE A 215 20.86 8.04 4.03
N VAL A 216 19.63 8.40 4.40
CA VAL A 216 18.52 8.58 3.44
C VAL A 216 18.87 9.61 2.37
N LYS A 217 19.48 10.74 2.75
CA LYS A 217 19.90 11.77 1.78
C LYS A 217 21.05 11.30 0.88
N LEU A 218 21.92 10.43 1.36
CA LEU A 218 22.97 9.82 0.53
C LEU A 218 22.37 8.82 -0.47
N GLU A 219 21.45 7.96 -0.01
CA GLU A 219 20.73 7.00 -0.87
C GLU A 219 19.88 7.72 -1.93
N ALA A 220 19.19 8.80 -1.58
CA ALA A 220 18.48 9.64 -2.52
C ALA A 220 19.41 10.25 -3.59
N ARG A 221 20.60 10.73 -3.19
CA ARG A 221 21.60 11.27 -4.12
C ARG A 221 22.17 10.21 -5.06
N ASN A 222 22.41 9.00 -4.55
CA ASN A 222 22.85 7.87 -5.37
C ASN A 222 21.76 7.46 -6.37
N SER A 223 20.49 7.43 -5.92
CA SER A 223 19.34 7.14 -6.77
C SER A 223 19.13 8.17 -7.88
N LEU A 224 19.45 9.44 -7.65
CA LEU A 224 19.44 10.46 -8.71
C LEU A 224 20.61 10.36 -9.69
N ARG A 225 21.75 9.81 -9.25
CA ARG A 225 22.95 9.68 -10.08
C ARG A 225 22.88 8.48 -11.01
N ASP A 226 22.45 7.34 -10.47
CA ASP A 226 22.28 6.09 -11.22
C ASP A 226 21.12 5.30 -10.62
N PRO A 227 19.87 5.62 -11.01
CA PRO A 227 18.68 5.03 -10.42
C PRO A 227 18.61 3.50 -10.62
N ALA A 228 19.00 3.01 -11.80
CA ALA A 228 18.95 1.60 -12.11
C ALA A 228 19.96 0.79 -11.27
N SER A 229 21.20 1.27 -11.15
CA SER A 229 22.19 0.62 -10.29
C SER A 229 21.78 0.69 -8.82
N SER A 230 21.29 1.83 -8.35
CA SER A 230 20.81 2.01 -6.96
C SER A 230 19.69 1.02 -6.61
N PHE A 231 18.68 0.88 -7.48
CA PHE A 231 17.61 -0.09 -7.30
C PHE A 231 18.12 -1.53 -7.30
N ARG A 232 18.94 -1.91 -8.29
CA ARG A 232 19.46 -3.28 -8.41
C ARG A 232 20.36 -3.67 -7.24
N GLU A 233 21.19 -2.75 -6.75
CA GLU A 233 22.02 -2.99 -5.56
C GLU A 233 21.14 -3.27 -4.33
N SER A 234 20.11 -2.46 -4.09
CA SER A 234 19.12 -2.68 -3.02
C SER A 234 18.39 -4.02 -3.17
N LEU A 235 17.94 -4.34 -4.39
CA LEU A 235 17.28 -5.61 -4.70
C LEU A 235 18.16 -6.81 -4.38
N MET A 236 19.47 -6.72 -4.66
CA MET A 236 20.45 -7.77 -4.40
C MET A 236 20.78 -7.97 -2.92
N GLU A 237 20.46 -7.00 -2.05
CA GLU A 237 20.52 -7.18 -0.59
C GLU A 237 19.36 -8.06 -0.07
N GLY A 238 18.27 -8.19 -0.84
CA GLY A 238 17.07 -8.95 -0.52
C GLY A 238 17.17 -10.47 -0.78
N PRO A 239 16.10 -11.22 -0.47
CA PRO A 239 16.01 -12.64 -0.80
C PRO A 239 15.97 -12.88 -2.31
N SER A 240 16.42 -14.06 -2.75
CA SER A 240 16.47 -14.41 -4.19
C SER A 240 15.11 -14.34 -4.87
N SER A 241 14.02 -14.61 -4.13
CA SER A 241 12.66 -14.51 -4.64
C SER A 241 12.31 -13.12 -5.16
N ASP A 242 12.84 -12.06 -4.55
CA ASP A 242 12.59 -10.68 -4.98
C ASP A 242 13.35 -10.37 -6.28
N VAL A 243 14.55 -10.94 -6.45
CA VAL A 243 15.30 -10.89 -7.71
C VAL A 243 14.57 -11.65 -8.82
N ASP A 244 14.06 -12.84 -8.49
CA ASP A 244 13.37 -13.72 -9.45
C ASP A 244 12.09 -13.07 -9.99
N ILE A 245 11.28 -12.42 -9.14
CA ILE A 245 10.07 -11.73 -9.60
C ILE A 245 10.40 -10.48 -10.44
N CYS A 246 11.42 -9.71 -10.09
CA CYS A 246 11.85 -8.57 -10.92
C CYS A 246 12.35 -9.05 -12.30
N ALA A 247 13.04 -10.20 -12.36
CA ALA A 247 13.45 -10.82 -13.61
C ALA A 247 12.27 -11.34 -14.44
N ALA A 248 11.25 -11.90 -13.79
CA ALA A 248 10.04 -12.37 -14.44
C ALA A 248 9.12 -11.22 -14.90
N MET A 249 9.13 -10.10 -14.19
CA MET A 249 8.28 -8.93 -14.44
C MET A 249 9.11 -7.64 -14.45
N PRO A 250 9.82 -7.33 -15.55
CA PRO A 250 10.73 -6.18 -15.63
C PRO A 250 10.09 -4.80 -15.38
N GLY A 251 8.76 -4.69 -15.54
CA GLY A 251 8.03 -3.46 -15.24
C GLY A 251 8.11 -3.04 -13.76
N ILE A 252 8.43 -3.97 -12.84
CA ILE A 252 8.64 -3.67 -11.42
C ILE A 252 9.83 -2.72 -11.24
N GLU A 253 10.96 -3.03 -11.88
CA GLU A 253 12.17 -2.19 -11.81
C GLU A 253 11.89 -0.78 -12.34
N SER A 254 11.24 -0.67 -13.50
CA SER A 254 10.84 0.61 -14.09
C SER A 254 9.97 1.43 -13.15
N MET A 255 8.97 0.80 -12.52
CA MET A 255 8.02 1.47 -11.61
C MET A 255 8.71 2.01 -10.35
N PHE A 256 9.66 1.27 -9.78
CA PHE A 256 10.41 1.73 -8.60
C PHE A 256 11.35 2.87 -8.94
N ILE A 257 12.04 2.77 -10.08
CA ILE A 257 12.90 3.84 -10.59
C ILE A 257 12.08 5.10 -10.84
N GLU A 258 10.93 4.97 -11.52
CA GLU A 258 10.03 6.09 -11.80
C GLU A 258 9.52 6.76 -10.52
N SER A 259 9.13 5.96 -9.51
CA SER A 259 8.69 6.47 -8.21
C SER A 259 9.81 7.21 -7.47
N ALA A 260 11.03 6.66 -7.47
CA ALA A 260 12.19 7.27 -6.83
C ALA A 260 12.60 8.58 -7.52
N LEU A 261 12.66 8.59 -8.85
CA LEU A 261 12.97 9.80 -9.62
C LEU A 261 11.93 10.89 -9.38
N GLU A 262 10.63 10.55 -9.41
CA GLU A 262 9.55 11.50 -9.12
C GLU A 262 9.73 12.16 -7.75
N MET A 263 10.02 11.38 -6.71
CA MET A 263 10.17 11.90 -5.36
C MET A 263 11.47 12.72 -5.19
N TYR A 264 12.61 12.18 -5.64
CA TYR A 264 13.90 12.77 -5.34
C TYR A 264 14.25 13.98 -6.22
N THR A 265 13.77 14.05 -7.46
CA THR A 265 13.94 15.25 -8.31
C THR A 265 13.17 16.44 -7.77
N ARG A 266 12.07 16.21 -7.04
CA ARG A 266 11.33 17.24 -6.28
C ARG A 266 12.02 17.65 -4.97
N GLY A 267 13.15 17.05 -4.62
CA GLY A 267 13.85 17.33 -3.37
C GLY A 267 13.17 16.75 -2.11
N GLN A 268 12.30 15.74 -2.27
CA GLN A 268 11.44 15.23 -1.19
C GLN A 268 12.11 14.17 -0.29
N SER A 269 13.44 14.08 -0.28
CA SER A 269 14.16 13.23 0.69
C SER A 269 13.89 13.62 2.15
N ASN A 270 13.55 14.89 2.42
CA ASN A 270 13.12 15.32 3.75
C ASN A 270 11.75 14.74 4.15
N THR A 271 10.88 14.45 3.19
CA THR A 271 9.60 13.78 3.42
C THR A 271 9.84 12.36 3.92
N GLU A 272 10.68 11.60 3.20
CA GLU A 272 11.08 10.26 3.59
C GLU A 272 11.73 10.24 4.99
N CYS A 273 12.63 11.19 5.28
CA CYS A 273 13.22 11.36 6.61
C CYS A 273 12.16 11.58 7.70
N TYR A 274 11.13 12.39 7.41
CA TYR A 274 10.06 12.67 8.36
C TYR A 274 9.21 11.42 8.59
N GLU A 275 8.83 10.70 7.53
CA GLU A 275 8.06 9.46 7.59
C GLU A 275 8.79 8.38 8.40
N LEU A 276 10.07 8.14 8.14
CA LEU A 276 10.89 7.21 8.92
C LEU A 276 10.98 7.61 10.41
N SER A 277 10.92 8.90 10.73
CA SER A 277 10.87 9.36 12.12
C SER A 277 9.54 9.04 12.82
N LEU A 278 8.46 8.81 12.07
CA LEU A 278 7.17 8.40 12.62
C LEU A 278 7.18 6.93 13.04
N TRP A 279 7.97 6.08 12.36
CA TRP A 279 8.03 4.65 12.66
C TRP A 279 8.51 4.39 14.10
N GLY A 280 9.49 5.16 14.56
CA GLY A 280 9.99 5.11 15.94
C GLY A 280 9.14 5.87 16.97
N LYS A 281 7.99 6.45 16.61
CA LYS A 281 7.10 7.14 17.57
C LYS A 281 5.90 6.27 17.91
N SER A 282 5.18 6.65 18.97
CA SER A 282 3.80 6.17 19.12
C SER A 282 2.98 6.69 17.93
N TRP A 283 2.16 5.81 17.36
CA TRP A 283 1.34 6.12 16.19
C TRP A 283 0.06 6.89 16.55
N GLY A 284 -0.21 7.07 17.85
CA GLY A 284 -1.40 7.75 18.35
C GLY A 284 -2.66 6.87 18.41
N PHE A 285 -2.52 5.57 18.12
CA PHE A 285 -3.56 4.55 18.28
C PHE A 285 -2.90 3.18 18.53
N GLU A 286 -3.65 2.30 19.17
CA GLU A 286 -3.29 0.89 19.38
C GLU A 286 -3.95 0.01 18.32
N LEU A 287 -3.26 -1.03 17.87
CA LEU A 287 -3.77 -1.91 16.82
C LEU A 287 -5.02 -2.69 17.26
N ASN A 288 -5.17 -2.96 18.56
CA ASN A 288 -6.36 -3.61 19.13
C ASN A 288 -7.63 -2.79 19.04
N GLU A 289 -7.53 -1.48 18.81
CA GLU A 289 -8.70 -0.64 18.55
C GLU A 289 -9.35 -0.91 17.18
N LEU A 290 -8.67 -1.68 16.30
CA LEU A 290 -9.23 -2.16 15.04
C LEU A 290 -9.98 -3.49 15.19
N LYS A 291 -9.88 -4.17 16.34
CA LYS A 291 -10.73 -5.33 16.63
C LYS A 291 -12.16 -4.83 16.68
N GLY A 292 -13.01 -5.37 15.81
CA GLY A 292 -14.43 -5.00 15.78
C GLY A 292 -15.05 -5.02 17.18
N GLU A 293 -15.92 -4.05 17.47
CA GLU A 293 -16.52 -3.92 18.81
C GLU A 293 -17.25 -5.23 19.18
N THR A 294 -16.75 -5.91 20.21
CA THR A 294 -17.56 -6.88 20.93
C THR A 294 -18.48 -6.06 21.82
N VAL A 295 -19.73 -5.86 21.40
CA VAL A 295 -20.73 -5.18 22.21
C VAL A 295 -20.99 -6.06 23.44
N VAL A 296 -20.38 -5.72 24.57
CA VAL A 296 -20.74 -6.27 25.89
C VAL A 296 -21.92 -5.44 26.39
N GLY A 297 -23.14 -5.94 26.18
CA GLY A 297 -24.32 -5.36 26.81
C GLY A 297 -24.25 -5.59 28.32
N LYS A 298 -24.33 -4.53 29.12
CA LYS A 298 -24.65 -4.63 30.55
C LYS A 298 -26.15 -4.49 30.73
N ASP A 299 -26.77 -5.52 31.27
CA ASP A 299 -28.14 -5.51 31.78
C ASP A 299 -28.23 -4.68 33.08
N GLN A 300 -29.42 -4.14 33.33
CA GLN A 300 -29.69 -3.22 34.45
C GLN A 300 -29.59 -3.89 35.85
N ASP A 301 -29.35 -5.20 35.91
CA ASP A 301 -29.26 -5.99 37.13
C ASP A 301 -27.89 -6.68 37.35
N GLY A 302 -26.87 -6.39 36.54
CA GLY A 302 -25.48 -6.80 36.81
C GLY A 302 -25.15 -8.29 36.64
N GLY A 303 -25.92 -9.04 35.85
CA GLY A 303 -25.56 -10.39 35.42
C GLY A 303 -24.64 -10.38 34.20
N GLU A 304 -23.73 -11.34 34.07
CA GLU A 304 -22.99 -11.56 32.82
C GLU A 304 -23.91 -12.28 31.83
N MET A 305 -24.34 -11.59 30.76
CA MET A 305 -25.05 -12.22 29.64
C MET A 305 -24.04 -12.64 28.55
N GLU A 306 -24.16 -13.88 28.04
CA GLU A 306 -23.42 -14.34 26.86
C GLU A 306 -23.61 -13.36 25.69
N ALA A 307 -22.50 -12.99 25.06
CA ALA A 307 -22.47 -12.03 23.95
C ALA A 307 -23.42 -12.44 22.82
N LYS A 308 -24.58 -11.78 22.74
CA LYS A 308 -25.46 -11.90 21.57
C LYS A 308 -24.82 -11.16 20.39
N LYS A 309 -24.32 -11.93 19.43
CA LYS A 309 -24.03 -11.45 18.07
C LYS A 309 -25.33 -10.96 17.44
N ASP A 310 -25.54 -9.64 17.43
CA ASP A 310 -26.63 -9.06 16.66
C ASP A 310 -26.36 -9.33 15.16
N ALA A 311 -27.19 -10.19 14.57
CA ALA A 311 -26.92 -10.87 13.31
C ALA A 311 -27.46 -10.12 12.06
N SER A 312 -27.79 -8.84 12.17
CA SER A 312 -28.26 -8.05 11.02
C SER A 312 -27.39 -6.81 10.78
N ASP A 313 -26.57 -6.89 9.73
CA ASP A 313 -25.88 -5.78 9.04
C ASP A 313 -24.68 -5.07 9.71
N ASN A 314 -24.15 -5.63 10.80
CA ASN A 314 -23.03 -5.06 11.56
C ASN A 314 -21.64 -5.60 11.10
N LYS A 315 -21.35 -5.56 9.80
CA LYS A 315 -20.06 -6.09 9.29
C LYS A 315 -18.90 -5.16 9.64
N THR A 316 -18.03 -5.60 10.54
CA THR A 316 -16.77 -4.96 10.96
C THR A 316 -15.79 -4.87 9.79
N LEU A 317 -14.90 -3.86 9.79
CA LEU A 317 -13.78 -3.76 8.84
C LEU A 317 -13.07 -5.11 8.71
N ARG A 318 -12.94 -5.63 7.49
CA ARG A 318 -12.15 -6.84 7.22
C ARG A 318 -10.69 -6.45 7.05
N ILE A 319 -9.80 -7.13 7.75
CA ILE A 319 -8.36 -6.91 7.63
C ILE A 319 -7.70 -8.25 7.31
N LYS A 320 -6.80 -8.24 6.32
CA LYS A 320 -5.95 -9.39 6.02
C LYS A 320 -4.52 -8.93 5.81
N VAL A 321 -3.60 -9.66 6.44
CA VAL A 321 -2.17 -9.43 6.39
C VAL A 321 -1.53 -10.49 5.50
N TRP A 322 -0.77 -10.06 4.50
CA TRP A 322 0.09 -10.93 3.69
C TRP A 322 1.55 -10.61 3.96
N GLN A 323 2.35 -11.66 4.15
CA GLN A 323 3.77 -11.52 4.47
C GLN A 323 4.60 -12.59 3.77
N GLY A 324 5.78 -12.22 3.27
CA GLY A 324 6.71 -13.15 2.66
C GLY A 324 7.52 -13.84 3.76
N ALA A 325 7.59 -15.17 3.74
CA ALA A 325 8.34 -15.92 4.76
C ALA A 325 9.85 -15.59 4.77
N LEU A 326 10.37 -15.14 3.62
CA LEU A 326 11.77 -14.77 3.40
C LEU A 326 12.01 -13.26 3.49
N ASP A 327 10.99 -12.46 3.83
CA ASP A 327 11.14 -11.01 3.94
C ASP A 327 12.10 -10.65 5.08
N ILE A 328 13.11 -9.86 4.74
CA ILE A 328 14.17 -9.41 5.63
C ILE A 328 14.08 -7.90 5.93
N GLY A 329 13.20 -7.18 5.24
CA GLY A 329 12.94 -5.75 5.42
C GLY A 329 11.81 -5.51 6.42
N THR A 330 10.71 -6.26 6.30
CA THR A 330 9.65 -6.36 7.31
C THR A 330 9.49 -7.81 7.71
N THR A 331 9.60 -8.09 9.01
CA THR A 331 9.74 -9.47 9.49
C THR A 331 8.39 -10.16 9.62
N VAL A 332 8.37 -11.50 9.60
CA VAL A 332 7.18 -12.29 9.92
C VAL A 332 6.63 -11.94 11.30
N ASP A 333 7.50 -11.67 12.27
CA ASP A 333 7.11 -11.21 13.61
C ASP A 333 6.25 -9.93 13.57
N MET A 334 6.56 -9.00 12.64
CA MET A 334 5.73 -7.79 12.44
C MET A 334 4.33 -8.14 11.93
N ALA A 335 4.23 -9.04 10.96
CA ALA A 335 2.94 -9.45 10.39
C ALA A 335 2.10 -10.24 11.40
N GLU A 336 2.71 -11.13 12.17
CA GLU A 336 2.06 -11.88 13.25
C GLU A 336 1.53 -10.93 14.33
N TYR A 337 2.33 -9.95 14.74
CA TYR A 337 1.91 -8.94 15.71
C TYR A 337 0.75 -8.10 15.20
N ILE A 338 0.82 -7.60 13.96
CA ILE A 338 -0.29 -6.86 13.34
C ILE A 338 -1.55 -7.72 13.33
N ALA A 339 -1.46 -8.96 12.86
CA ALA A 339 -2.63 -9.83 12.77
C ALA A 339 -3.24 -10.16 14.14
N GLN A 340 -2.40 -10.48 15.13
CA GLN A 340 -2.83 -10.75 16.50
C GLN A 340 -3.51 -9.54 17.14
N GLU A 341 -2.91 -8.36 16.99
CA GLU A 341 -3.42 -7.14 17.61
C GLU A 341 -4.62 -6.57 16.87
N THR A 342 -4.78 -6.73 15.55
CA THR A 342 -5.99 -6.26 14.86
C THR A 342 -7.09 -7.33 14.77
N GLY A 343 -6.78 -8.60 15.08
CA GLY A 343 -7.67 -9.74 14.82
C GLY A 343 -7.80 -10.08 13.32
N ALA A 344 -6.80 -9.73 12.51
CA ALA A 344 -6.83 -9.93 11.05
C ALA A 344 -6.58 -11.39 10.67
N GLU A 345 -7.03 -11.77 9.47
CA GLU A 345 -6.53 -12.97 8.80
C GLU A 345 -5.03 -12.79 8.49
N LEU A 346 -4.20 -13.80 8.76
CA LEU A 346 -2.79 -13.80 8.38
C LEU A 346 -2.53 -14.84 7.28
N ARG A 347 -1.80 -14.45 6.23
CA ARG A 347 -1.25 -15.35 5.23
C ARG A 347 0.24 -15.10 5.07
N VAL A 348 1.05 -15.97 5.66
CA VAL A 348 2.48 -16.05 5.38
C VAL A 348 2.67 -16.88 4.11
N VAL A 349 3.37 -16.34 3.12
CA VAL A 349 3.58 -16.98 1.82
C VAL A 349 5.01 -17.53 1.77
N GLU A 350 5.10 -18.86 1.76
CA GLU A 350 6.38 -19.57 1.73
C GLU A 350 7.18 -19.28 0.46
N GLY A 351 8.50 -19.17 0.63
CA GLY A 351 9.43 -18.90 -0.48
C GLY A 351 9.34 -17.49 -1.07
N LYS A 352 8.53 -16.58 -0.50
CA LYS A 352 8.38 -15.20 -0.97
C LYS A 352 9.06 -14.19 -0.07
N GLY A 353 9.58 -13.13 -0.67
CA GLY A 353 10.28 -12.03 0.00
C GLY A 353 9.41 -10.79 0.15
N HIS A 354 10.04 -9.61 0.16
CA HIS A 354 9.35 -8.34 0.38
C HIS A 354 8.43 -7.98 -0.79
N MET A 355 8.83 -8.35 -2.01
CA MET A 355 8.14 -8.02 -3.26
C MET A 355 6.92 -8.90 -3.56
N LEU A 356 6.44 -9.69 -2.59
CA LEU A 356 5.31 -10.61 -2.77
C LEU A 356 4.03 -9.93 -3.30
N TYR A 357 3.89 -8.61 -3.09
CA TYR A 357 2.79 -7.78 -3.58
C TYR A 357 2.47 -8.04 -5.06
N PHE A 358 3.50 -8.19 -5.90
CA PHE A 358 3.34 -8.40 -7.34
C PHE A 358 2.90 -9.84 -7.69
N GLU A 359 2.97 -10.77 -6.75
CA GLU A 359 2.62 -12.17 -6.98
C GLU A 359 1.25 -12.53 -6.39
N ILE A 360 0.81 -11.79 -5.37
CA ILE A 360 -0.51 -11.97 -4.74
C ILE A 360 -1.56 -10.99 -5.27
N TRP A 361 -1.24 -10.20 -6.29
CA TRP A 361 -2.14 -9.17 -6.81
C TRP A 361 -3.55 -9.71 -7.06
N ASP A 362 -3.65 -10.82 -7.79
CA ASP A 362 -4.94 -11.47 -8.08
C ASP A 362 -5.61 -12.00 -6.79
N ASP A 363 -4.83 -12.60 -5.88
CA ASP A 363 -5.33 -13.09 -4.59
C ASP A 363 -5.97 -11.99 -3.73
N VAL A 364 -5.45 -10.76 -3.81
CA VAL A 364 -5.99 -9.59 -3.08
C VAL A 364 -7.34 -9.18 -3.66
N PHE A 365 -7.46 -9.08 -4.99
CA PHE A 365 -8.72 -8.76 -5.66
C PHE A 365 -9.77 -9.84 -5.43
N GLU A 366 -9.39 -11.11 -5.54
CA GLU A 366 -10.25 -12.25 -5.20
C GLU A 366 -10.74 -12.17 -3.76
N TRP A 367 -9.86 -11.83 -2.81
CA TRP A 367 -10.24 -11.64 -1.41
C TRP A 367 -11.24 -10.49 -1.24
N PHE A 368 -11.06 -9.36 -1.93
CA PHE A 368 -12.02 -8.27 -1.84
C PHE A 368 -13.42 -8.76 -2.22
N VAL A 369 -13.59 -9.50 -3.30
CA VAL A 369 -14.93 -9.90 -3.80
C VAL A 369 -15.54 -11.14 -3.12
N THR A 370 -14.93 -11.68 -2.07
CA THR A 370 -15.55 -12.74 -1.25
C THR A 370 -16.72 -12.19 -0.41
N MET A 371 -17.73 -13.03 -0.14
CA MET A 371 -18.81 -12.68 0.78
C MET A 371 -18.31 -12.64 2.23
N GLU A 372 -18.79 -11.65 2.98
CA GLU A 372 -18.64 -11.59 4.45
C GLU A 372 -19.75 -12.34 5.16
#